data_AF-A0A2K3MZK5-F1
#
_entry.id   AF-A0A2K3MZK5-F1
#
_cell.length_a   1.000
_cell.length_b   1.000
_cell.length_c   1.000
_cell.angle_alpha   90.00
_cell.angle_beta   90.00
_cell.angle_gamma   90.00
#
_symmetry.space_group_name_H-M   'P 1'
#
loop_
_entity.id
_entity.type
_entity.pdbx_description
1 polymer ?
#
loop_
_entity_poly.entity_id
_entity_poly.type
_entity_poly.pdbx_seq_one_letter_code
_entity_poly.pdbx_strand_id
1 'polypeptide(L)'
;MNMKVKAVLITNPSNPLGIAIQRSVLEDILDFVTRKNIHLVSDEIYSGSVFSSHEFISVAEILESRQYKDAERVHIVYSLSKDLGLPGFRVGTIYSYNDKVVTTARRMSSFTLISSQTQHLLASMLSDESFTDNYIKINRERLRKRYDMIIEGLKSAGIECLKGNAGLFCWMNMSPMLENDTREGELKLWNEILNEVKLNISPGCSCHCSEPGQYQSSNSDWNNQLSSFPDLSTEFRLPEFTLPFKTGGLIMIEEFVSLFSNGHGHFDETSQFGVRFQGNGIQAYVRIQLNPFEDIIELIDKVRNEGATIPRSQTSIRSEGSSPFFEFSSMLEG
;
A
#
# COMPACT_ATOMS: atom_id res chain seq x y z
N MET A 1 19.83 -31.00 10.40
CA MET A 1 20.32 -29.91 9.51
C MET A 1 21.05 -28.88 10.37
N ASN A 2 22.27 -28.48 10.00
CA ASN A 2 22.98 -27.41 10.70
C ASN A 2 22.64 -26.07 10.01
N MET A 3 21.57 -25.42 10.45
CA MET A 3 21.07 -24.19 9.83
C MET A 3 21.91 -22.99 10.30
N LYS A 4 22.67 -22.38 9.38
CA LYS A 4 23.46 -21.18 9.69
C LYS A 4 22.64 -19.92 9.48
N VAL A 5 22.25 -19.27 10.58
CA VAL A 5 21.54 -17.98 10.56
C VAL A 5 22.43 -16.90 9.94
N LYS A 6 21.86 -16.07 9.06
CA LYS A 6 22.58 -15.01 8.33
C LYS A 6 22.06 -13.61 8.62
N ALA A 7 20.78 -13.49 8.94
CA ALA A 7 20.12 -12.22 9.16
C ALA A 7 18.94 -12.38 10.10
N VAL A 8 18.56 -11.27 10.72
CA VAL A 8 17.23 -11.04 11.29
C VAL A 8 16.49 -10.10 10.34
N LEU A 9 15.25 -10.44 9.99
CA LEU A 9 14.36 -9.56 9.24
C LEU A 9 13.26 -9.10 10.19
N ILE A 10 13.06 -7.79 10.26
CA ILE A 10 11.97 -7.16 11.01
C ILE A 10 11.11 -6.35 10.05
N THR A 11 9.83 -6.18 10.41
CA THR A 11 8.93 -5.26 9.73
C THR A 11 8.52 -4.19 10.74
N ASN A 12 8.87 -2.94 10.46
CA ASN A 12 8.68 -1.81 11.36
C ASN A 12 8.18 -0.58 10.57
N PRO A 13 6.93 -0.14 10.74
CA PRO A 13 5.89 -0.73 11.59
C PRO A 13 5.45 -2.14 11.19
N SER A 14 5.04 -2.94 12.17
CA SER A 14 4.75 -4.36 12.00
C SER A 14 3.49 -4.64 11.17
N ASN A 15 3.64 -5.58 10.23
CA ASN A 15 2.54 -6.32 9.62
C ASN A 15 2.61 -7.77 10.15
N PRO A 16 1.60 -8.28 10.87
CA PRO A 16 0.20 -7.83 10.89
C PRO A 16 -0.24 -7.00 12.10
N LEU A 17 0.66 -6.64 13.04
CA LEU A 17 0.25 -6.10 14.34
C LEU A 17 -0.21 -4.63 14.32
N GLY A 18 0.29 -3.82 13.40
CA GLY A 18 -0.08 -2.40 13.27
C GLY A 18 0.61 -1.53 14.31
N ILE A 19 1.79 -1.97 14.76
CA ILE A 19 2.56 -1.34 15.83
C ILE A 19 3.96 -0.99 15.33
N ALA A 20 4.37 0.25 15.56
CA ALA A 20 5.75 0.67 15.42
C ALA A 20 6.60 0.14 16.59
N ILE A 21 7.78 -0.42 16.27
CA ILE A 21 8.67 -1.01 17.26
C ILE A 21 9.26 0.11 18.14
N GLN A 22 9.25 -0.11 19.46
CA GLN A 22 9.83 0.82 20.41
C GLN A 22 11.35 0.93 20.23
N ARG A 23 11.91 2.13 20.50
CA ARG A 23 13.35 2.40 20.45
C ARG A 23 14.18 1.34 21.17
N SER A 24 13.85 1.05 22.42
CA SER A 24 14.56 0.07 23.26
C SER A 24 14.63 -1.31 22.61
N VAL A 25 13.55 -1.75 21.97
CA VAL A 25 13.48 -3.04 21.29
C VAL A 25 14.33 -3.04 20.02
N LEU A 26 14.31 -1.96 19.22
CA LEU A 26 15.19 -1.82 18.05
C LEU A 26 16.67 -1.85 18.45
N GLU A 27 16.99 -1.19 19.56
CA GLU A 27 18.31 -1.17 20.16
C GLU A 27 18.77 -2.56 20.62
N ASP A 28 17.91 -3.31 21.30
CA ASP A 28 18.18 -4.69 21.72
C ASP A 28 18.40 -5.63 20.52
N ILE A 29 17.60 -5.46 19.45
CA ILE A 29 17.76 -6.20 18.19
C ILE A 29 19.10 -5.87 17.55
N LEU A 30 19.46 -4.59 17.47
CA LEU A 30 20.73 -4.13 16.91
C LEU A 30 21.93 -4.72 17.68
N ASP A 31 21.85 -4.71 19.01
CA ASP A 31 22.90 -5.30 19.85
C ASP A 31 22.98 -6.82 19.66
N PHE A 32 21.84 -7.50 19.51
CA PHE A 32 21.79 -8.93 19.25
C PHE A 32 22.45 -9.31 17.92
N VAL A 33 22.06 -8.67 16.81
CA VAL A 33 22.62 -9.00 15.48
C VAL A 33 24.11 -8.73 15.42
N THR A 34 24.57 -7.72 16.16
CA THR A 34 25.98 -7.33 16.23
C THR A 34 26.79 -8.34 17.02
N ARG A 35 26.33 -8.72 18.22
CA ARG A 35 26.98 -9.80 19.00
C ARG A 35 27.05 -11.11 18.23
N LYS A 36 26.06 -11.39 17.39
CA LYS A 36 26.00 -12.59 16.55
C LYS A 36 26.71 -12.45 15.21
N ASN A 37 27.19 -11.26 14.86
CA ASN A 37 27.84 -10.94 13.58
C ASN A 37 26.98 -11.38 12.37
N ILE A 38 25.68 -11.07 12.43
CA ILE A 38 24.69 -11.32 11.39
C ILE A 38 24.07 -10.00 10.91
N HIS A 39 23.32 -10.05 9.82
CA HIS A 39 22.68 -8.87 9.23
C HIS A 39 21.35 -8.52 9.91
N LEU A 40 20.95 -7.26 9.79
CA LEU A 40 19.59 -6.79 10.08
C LEU A 40 18.99 -6.23 8.80
N VAL A 41 17.80 -6.71 8.45
CA VAL A 41 16.97 -6.15 7.39
C VAL A 41 15.71 -5.56 8.04
N SER A 42 15.58 -4.23 7.99
CA SER A 42 14.41 -3.50 8.46
C SER A 42 13.50 -3.21 7.28
N ASP A 43 12.36 -3.90 7.18
CA ASP A 43 11.30 -3.57 6.24
C ASP A 43 10.45 -2.43 6.82
N GLU A 44 10.64 -1.23 6.28
CA GLU A 44 10.02 0.00 6.75
C GLU A 44 8.92 0.51 5.79
N ILE A 45 8.31 -0.41 5.01
CA ILE A 45 7.24 -0.13 4.04
C ILE A 45 6.01 0.60 4.60
N TYR A 46 5.78 0.55 5.92
CA TYR A 46 4.67 1.21 6.60
C TYR A 46 5.10 2.47 7.37
N SER A 47 6.32 2.96 7.19
CA SER A 47 6.87 4.10 7.95
C SER A 47 6.05 5.39 7.80
N GLY A 48 5.43 5.61 6.64
CA GLY A 48 4.52 6.74 6.39
C GLY A 48 3.11 6.56 6.95
N SER A 49 2.75 5.36 7.42
CA SER A 49 1.40 5.02 7.91
C SER A 49 1.22 5.14 9.43
N VAL A 50 2.21 5.65 10.16
CA VAL A 50 2.09 5.93 11.60
C VAL A 50 1.17 7.12 11.87
N PHE A 51 0.36 7.04 12.91
CA PHE A 51 -0.64 8.08 13.22
C PHE A 51 0.01 9.38 13.74
N SER A 52 1.17 9.27 14.38
CA SER A 52 2.02 10.40 14.77
C SER A 52 3.47 10.17 14.36
N SER A 53 4.16 11.25 13.96
CA SER A 53 5.56 11.19 13.53
C SER A 53 6.50 10.67 14.63
N HIS A 54 6.21 10.95 15.90
CA HIS A 54 7.05 10.56 17.04
C HIS A 54 6.91 9.08 17.40
N GLU A 55 5.96 8.38 16.80
CA GLU A 55 5.67 6.98 17.10
C GLU A 55 6.49 6.02 16.23
N PHE A 56 7.02 6.50 15.10
CA PHE A 56 7.94 5.73 14.26
C PHE A 56 9.38 6.10 14.57
N ILE A 57 10.24 5.09 14.61
CA ILE A 57 11.69 5.26 14.72
C ILE A 57 12.31 4.34 13.67
N SER A 58 12.97 4.93 12.68
CA SER A 58 13.74 4.16 11.71
C SER A 58 14.98 3.56 12.36
N VAL A 59 15.43 2.41 11.87
CA VAL A 59 16.75 1.89 12.28
C VAL A 59 17.87 2.86 11.94
N ALA A 60 17.71 3.71 10.90
CA ALA A 60 18.66 4.74 10.54
C ALA A 60 18.89 5.77 11.66
N GLU A 61 17.83 6.18 12.37
CA GLU A 61 17.93 7.11 13.50
C GLU A 61 18.70 6.49 14.68
N ILE A 62 18.51 5.19 14.92
CA ILE A 62 19.26 4.47 15.95
C ILE A 62 20.75 4.46 15.60
N LEU A 63 21.09 4.16 14.35
CA LEU A 63 22.47 4.12 13.88
C LEU A 63 23.16 5.49 13.99
N GLU A 64 22.46 6.56 13.60
CA GLU A 64 22.97 7.92 13.71
C GLU A 64 23.19 8.32 15.17
N SER A 65 22.19 8.11 16.03
CA SER A 65 22.27 8.47 17.46
C SER A 65 23.40 7.75 18.21
N ARG A 66 23.77 6.54 17.77
CA ARG A 66 24.85 5.72 18.35
C ARG A 66 26.20 5.90 17.65
N GLN A 67 26.31 6.72 16.61
CA GLN A 67 27.50 6.83 15.75
C GLN A 67 28.01 5.45 15.33
N TYR A 68 27.09 4.62 14.85
CA TYR A 68 27.29 3.19 14.77
C TYR A 68 28.33 2.80 13.72
N LYS A 69 29.42 2.15 14.14
CA LYS A 69 30.54 1.80 13.26
C LYS A 69 30.23 0.62 12.33
N ASP A 70 29.36 -0.30 12.74
CA ASP A 70 29.03 -1.53 11.99
C ASP A 70 27.74 -1.41 11.16
N ALA A 71 27.41 -0.19 10.69
CA ALA A 71 26.20 0.08 9.90
C ALA A 71 26.15 -0.73 8.59
N GLU A 72 27.28 -1.24 8.09
CA GLU A 72 27.37 -2.10 6.89
C GLU A 72 26.57 -3.42 6.99
N ARG A 73 26.09 -3.80 8.18
CA ARG A 73 25.23 -4.99 8.37
C ARG A 73 23.75 -4.66 8.50
N VAL A 74 23.39 -3.39 8.43
CA VAL A 74 22.01 -2.94 8.52
C VAL A 74 21.53 -2.47 7.15
N HIS A 75 20.37 -2.99 6.75
CA HIS A 75 19.75 -2.73 5.47
C HIS A 75 18.28 -2.35 5.69
N ILE A 76 17.80 -1.36 4.94
CA ILE A 76 16.42 -0.91 4.97
C ILE A 76 15.76 -1.29 3.64
N VAL A 77 14.55 -1.82 3.71
CA VAL A 77 13.68 -2.07 2.55
C VAL A 77 12.48 -1.15 2.67
N TYR A 78 12.11 -0.51 1.56
CA TYR A 78 11.00 0.45 1.53
C TYR A 78 10.21 0.34 0.21
N SER A 79 8.97 0.82 0.19
CA SER A 79 8.14 0.91 -1.01
C SER A 79 7.06 1.97 -0.87
N LEU A 80 6.70 2.62 -1.98
CA LEU A 80 5.59 3.58 -2.05
C LEU A 80 4.20 2.92 -2.11
N SER A 81 4.15 1.58 -2.06
CA SER A 81 2.92 0.82 -2.24
C SER A 81 1.86 1.07 -1.18
N LYS A 82 2.28 1.36 0.06
CA LYS A 82 1.39 1.44 1.23
C LYS A 82 1.19 2.88 1.67
N ASP A 83 2.28 3.63 1.78
CA ASP A 83 2.23 4.99 2.28
C ASP A 83 1.61 5.98 1.29
N LEU A 84 1.92 5.84 -0.02
CA LEU A 84 1.31 6.65 -1.09
C LEU A 84 0.08 6.00 -1.73
N GLY A 85 -0.24 4.76 -1.38
CA GLY A 85 -1.30 4.00 -2.03
C GLY A 85 -1.03 3.71 -3.51
N LEU A 86 0.24 3.58 -3.91
CA LEU A 86 0.66 3.33 -5.29
C LEU A 86 1.24 1.92 -5.48
N PRO A 87 0.55 0.83 -5.06
CA PRO A 87 1.10 -0.50 -5.27
C PRO A 87 1.36 -0.69 -6.76
N GLY A 88 0.37 -0.36 -7.63
CA GLY A 88 0.39 -0.48 -9.09
C GLY A 88 1.68 -0.08 -9.79
N PHE A 89 2.38 0.92 -9.25
CA PHE A 89 3.58 1.53 -9.83
C PHE A 89 4.87 0.75 -9.55
N ARG A 90 4.82 -0.30 -8.71
CA ARG A 90 5.93 -1.25 -8.46
C ARG A 90 7.22 -0.57 -8.03
N VAL A 91 7.12 0.45 -7.16
CA VAL A 91 8.29 1.18 -6.64
C VAL A 91 8.75 0.59 -5.32
N GLY A 92 9.92 -0.07 -5.35
CA GLY A 92 10.62 -0.59 -4.18
C GLY A 92 12.04 -0.04 -4.11
N THR A 93 12.57 0.06 -2.89
CA THR A 93 13.90 0.62 -2.62
C THR A 93 14.63 -0.25 -1.61
N ILE A 94 15.91 -0.49 -1.87
CA ILE A 94 16.85 -1.10 -0.92
C ILE A 94 17.86 -0.02 -0.57
N TYR A 95 17.98 0.26 0.72
CA TYR A 95 18.98 1.17 1.27
C TYR A 95 19.94 0.38 2.16
N SER A 96 21.24 0.62 2.00
CA SER A 96 22.27 -0.13 2.71
C SER A 96 23.53 0.72 2.81
N TYR A 97 24.14 0.74 3.99
CA TYR A 97 25.45 1.37 4.21
C TYR A 97 26.62 0.52 3.66
N ASN A 98 26.33 -0.67 3.11
CA ASN A 98 27.33 -1.57 2.53
C ASN A 98 27.36 -1.48 1.01
N ASP A 99 28.45 -0.95 0.46
CA ASP A 99 28.64 -0.76 -0.99
C ASP A 99 28.60 -2.06 -1.78
N LYS A 100 29.04 -3.19 -1.19
CA LYS A 100 29.00 -4.49 -1.87
C LYS A 100 27.55 -4.95 -2.04
N VAL A 101 26.73 -4.73 -1.02
CA VAL A 101 25.28 -5.02 -1.07
C VAL A 101 24.60 -4.11 -2.08
N VAL A 102 24.86 -2.80 -2.05
CA VAL A 102 24.30 -1.83 -3.02
C VAL A 102 24.68 -2.20 -4.45
N THR A 103 25.95 -2.49 -4.71
CA THR A 103 26.44 -2.86 -6.04
C THR A 103 25.79 -4.15 -6.54
N THR A 104 25.64 -5.14 -5.66
CA THR A 104 25.03 -6.43 -6.01
C THR A 104 23.54 -6.27 -6.26
N ALA A 105 22.83 -5.57 -5.38
CA ALA A 105 21.40 -5.27 -5.51
C ALA A 105 21.10 -4.50 -6.79
N ARG A 106 21.94 -3.51 -7.15
CA ARG A 106 21.80 -2.76 -8.41
C ARG A 106 21.99 -3.61 -9.67
N ARG A 107 22.87 -4.61 -9.63
CA ARG A 107 23.01 -5.56 -10.75
C ARG A 107 21.77 -6.46 -10.87
N MET A 108 21.25 -6.91 -9.73
CA MET A 108 20.04 -7.73 -9.68
C MET A 108 18.77 -6.94 -10.06
N SER A 109 18.71 -5.65 -9.78
CA SER A 109 17.54 -4.82 -10.12
C SER A 109 17.29 -4.70 -11.62
N SER A 110 18.25 -5.09 -12.47
CA SER A 110 18.07 -5.18 -13.93
C SER A 110 16.88 -6.06 -14.35
N PHE A 111 16.47 -7.02 -13.51
CA PHE A 111 15.31 -7.88 -13.76
C PHE A 111 13.98 -7.26 -13.31
N THR A 112 14.01 -6.17 -12.54
CA THR A 112 12.84 -5.58 -11.87
C THR A 112 12.90 -4.04 -11.87
N LEU A 113 13.38 -3.45 -12.97
CA LEU A 113 13.52 -1.99 -13.06
C LEU A 113 12.15 -1.30 -12.99
N ILE A 114 12.11 -0.16 -12.29
CA ILE A 114 10.95 0.73 -12.27
C ILE A 114 10.84 1.40 -13.65
N SER A 115 9.62 1.50 -14.19
CA SER A 115 9.36 2.23 -15.44
C SER A 115 9.95 3.64 -15.40
N SER A 116 10.64 4.06 -16.46
CA SER A 116 11.21 5.41 -16.56
C SER A 116 10.15 6.51 -16.46
N GLN A 117 8.96 6.26 -17.00
CA GLN A 117 7.82 7.18 -16.89
C GLN A 117 7.37 7.32 -15.43
N THR A 118 7.27 6.21 -14.69
CA THR A 118 6.96 6.20 -13.25
C THR A 118 8.02 6.92 -12.44
N GLN A 119 9.31 6.71 -12.75
CA GLN A 119 10.41 7.43 -12.09
C GLN A 119 10.30 8.94 -12.30
N HIS A 120 10.04 9.40 -13.53
CA HIS A 120 9.92 10.81 -13.83
C HIS A 120 8.72 11.46 -13.11
N LEU A 121 7.56 10.81 -13.16
CA LEU A 121 6.35 11.26 -12.46
C LEU A 121 6.59 11.40 -10.96
N LEU A 122 7.13 10.35 -10.34
CA LEU A 122 7.35 10.34 -8.89
C LEU A 122 8.47 11.30 -8.48
N ALA A 123 9.51 11.47 -9.29
CA ALA A 123 10.54 12.46 -9.00
C ALA A 123 9.96 13.88 -9.00
N SER A 124 9.10 14.22 -9.97
CA SER A 124 8.42 15.52 -10.01
C SER A 124 7.52 15.71 -8.78
N MET A 125 6.66 14.73 -8.50
CA MET A 125 5.70 14.79 -7.39
C MET A 125 6.38 14.84 -6.01
N LEU A 126 7.41 14.03 -5.77
CA LEU A 126 8.09 13.94 -4.48
C LEU A 126 9.10 15.07 -4.24
N SER A 127 9.46 15.84 -5.27
CA SER A 127 10.30 17.03 -5.12
C SER A 127 9.50 18.26 -4.67
N ASP A 128 8.17 18.21 -4.74
CA ASP A 128 7.31 19.25 -4.18
C ASP A 128 7.14 19.03 -2.67
N GLU A 129 7.93 19.77 -1.88
CA GLU A 129 7.90 19.74 -0.41
C GLU A 129 6.51 20.11 0.14
N SER A 130 5.83 21.07 -0.50
CA SER A 130 4.49 21.50 -0.05
C SER A 130 3.45 20.40 -0.23
N PHE A 131 3.53 19.67 -1.35
CA PHE A 131 2.70 18.50 -1.61
C PHE A 131 3.00 17.39 -0.60
N THR A 132 4.27 17.03 -0.41
CA THR A 132 4.67 15.91 0.45
C THR A 132 4.31 16.14 1.91
N ASP A 133 4.56 17.33 2.46
CA ASP A 133 4.19 17.69 3.83
C ASP A 133 2.67 17.63 4.04
N ASN A 134 1.91 18.20 3.10
CA ASN A 134 0.45 18.19 3.15
C ASN A 134 -0.11 16.76 3.03
N TYR A 135 0.43 15.96 2.10
CA TYR A 135 0.04 14.57 1.91
C TYR A 135 0.26 13.76 3.18
N ILE A 136 1.45 13.81 3.77
CA ILE A 136 1.79 13.05 4.98
C ILE A 136 0.83 13.44 6.11
N LYS A 137 0.61 14.74 6.33
CA LYS A 137 -0.30 15.23 7.38
C LYS A 137 -1.73 14.70 7.19
N ILE A 138 -2.29 14.86 5.99
CA ILE A 138 -3.65 14.43 5.67
C ILE A 138 -3.80 12.92 5.77
N ASN A 139 -2.81 12.16 5.25
CA ASN A 139 -2.83 10.71 5.27
C ASN A 139 -2.87 10.19 6.71
N ARG A 140 -1.98 10.70 7.58
CA ARG A 140 -1.94 10.32 9.00
C ARG A 140 -3.24 10.63 9.73
N GLU A 141 -3.80 11.81 9.53
CA GLU A 141 -5.08 12.20 10.15
C GLU A 141 -6.21 11.27 9.74
N ARG A 142 -6.31 10.95 8.45
CA ARG A 142 -7.34 10.06 7.91
C ARG A 142 -7.15 8.62 8.37
N LEU A 143 -5.91 8.12 8.41
CA LEU A 143 -5.60 6.78 8.91
C LEU A 143 -5.99 6.63 10.37
N ARG A 144 -5.61 7.59 11.22
CA ARG A 144 -6.01 7.62 12.63
C ARG A 144 -7.52 7.63 12.78
N LYS A 145 -8.22 8.54 12.09
CA LYS A 145 -9.68 8.64 12.15
C LYS A 145 -10.36 7.32 11.76
N ARG A 146 -9.88 6.65 10.70
CA ARG A 146 -10.42 5.35 10.27
C ARG A 146 -10.12 4.25 11.28
N TYR A 147 -8.90 4.22 11.82
CA TYR A 147 -8.52 3.28 12.86
C TYR A 147 -9.43 3.43 14.09
N ASP A 148 -9.59 4.64 14.62
CA ASP A 148 -10.44 4.92 15.78
C ASP A 148 -11.89 4.48 15.54
N MET A 149 -12.43 4.76 14.34
CA MET A 149 -13.78 4.33 13.97
C MET A 149 -13.94 2.80 13.99
N ILE A 150 -12.98 2.07 13.43
CA ILE A 150 -13.03 0.59 13.37
C ILE A 150 -12.88 -0.01 14.76
N ILE A 151 -11.94 0.51 15.56
CA ILE A 151 -11.68 0.00 16.92
C ILE A 151 -12.90 0.23 17.81
N GLU A 152 -13.51 1.41 17.78
CA GLU A 152 -14.72 1.66 18.58
C GLU A 152 -15.93 0.84 18.09
N GLY A 153 -16.05 0.60 16.78
CA GLY A 153 -17.06 -0.29 16.21
C GLY A 153 -16.89 -1.74 16.67
N LEU A 154 -15.67 -2.28 16.57
CA LEU A 154 -15.33 -3.64 17.02
C LEU A 154 -15.53 -3.80 18.52
N LYS A 155 -15.10 -2.81 19.31
CA LYS A 155 -15.31 -2.80 20.75
C LYS A 155 -16.78 -2.80 21.13
N SER A 156 -17.61 -2.05 20.40
CA SER A 156 -19.08 -2.06 20.58
C SER A 156 -19.70 -3.41 20.23
N ALA A 157 -19.06 -4.19 19.34
CA ALA A 157 -19.42 -5.56 19.02
C ALA A 157 -18.85 -6.59 20.03
N GLY A 158 -18.15 -6.16 21.07
CA GLY A 158 -17.50 -7.04 22.05
C GLY A 158 -16.18 -7.65 21.58
N ILE A 159 -15.58 -7.15 20.50
CA ILE A 159 -14.31 -7.62 19.95
C ILE A 159 -13.20 -6.67 20.37
N GLU A 160 -12.25 -7.18 21.16
CA GLU A 160 -11.07 -6.42 21.55
C GLU A 160 -10.00 -6.46 20.45
N CYS A 161 -9.25 -5.38 20.32
CA CYS A 161 -8.17 -5.26 19.35
C CYS A 161 -6.87 -4.88 20.06
N LEU A 162 -5.76 -5.38 19.55
CA LEU A 162 -4.45 -4.89 19.93
C LEU A 162 -4.35 -3.41 19.55
N LYS A 163 -3.92 -2.58 20.51
CA LYS A 163 -3.75 -1.14 20.29
C LYS A 163 -2.57 -0.89 19.35
N GLY A 164 -2.90 -0.55 18.12
CA GLY A 164 -2.00 -0.15 17.06
C GLY A 164 -1.80 1.37 17.02
N ASN A 165 -0.69 1.78 16.42
CA ASN A 165 -0.36 3.19 16.15
C ASN A 165 0.11 3.40 14.70
N ALA A 166 -0.01 2.36 13.87
CA ALA A 166 0.52 2.33 12.52
C ALA A 166 -0.22 1.35 11.61
N GLY A 167 0.05 1.43 10.32
CA GLY A 167 -0.41 0.47 9.34
C GLY A 167 -1.82 0.74 8.84
N LEU A 168 -2.30 -0.21 8.05
CA LEU A 168 -3.60 -0.15 7.37
C LEU A 168 -4.55 -1.22 7.92
N PHE A 169 -4.31 -1.72 9.14
CA PHE A 169 -5.00 -2.89 9.66
C PHE A 169 -5.20 -2.82 11.18
N CYS A 170 -6.13 -3.63 11.68
CA CYS A 170 -6.29 -3.92 13.09
C CYS A 170 -6.03 -5.41 13.34
N TRP A 171 -5.45 -5.70 14.51
CA TRP A 171 -5.22 -7.07 14.99
C TRP A 171 -6.26 -7.38 16.07
N MET A 172 -7.25 -8.18 15.70
CA MET A 172 -8.45 -8.47 16.47
C MET A 172 -8.28 -9.75 17.28
N ASN A 173 -8.70 -9.72 18.54
CA ASN A 173 -8.77 -10.87 19.40
C ASN A 173 -10.21 -11.40 19.43
N MET A 174 -10.44 -12.51 18.73
CA MET A 174 -11.70 -13.26 18.74
C MET A 174 -11.54 -14.64 19.41
N SER A 175 -10.47 -14.85 20.18
CA SER A 175 -10.31 -16.08 20.98
C SER A 175 -11.54 -16.43 21.84
N PRO A 176 -12.30 -15.47 22.43
CA PRO A 176 -13.52 -15.79 23.20
C PRO A 176 -14.66 -16.35 22.35
N MET A 177 -14.59 -16.20 21.02
CA MET A 177 -15.60 -16.66 20.07
C MET A 177 -15.28 -18.05 19.51
N LEU A 178 -14.13 -18.62 19.86
CA LEU A 178 -13.76 -19.97 19.44
C LEU A 178 -14.53 -21.01 20.24
N GLU A 179 -15.06 -22.03 19.54
CA GLU A 179 -15.60 -23.23 20.21
C GLU A 179 -14.51 -24.03 20.94
N ASN A 180 -13.31 -24.08 20.33
CA ASN A 180 -12.13 -24.72 20.88
C ASN A 180 -10.91 -23.85 20.55
N ASP A 181 -10.01 -23.70 21.51
CA ASP A 181 -8.76 -22.94 21.34
C ASP A 181 -7.71 -23.73 20.54
N THR A 182 -8.03 -24.00 19.28
CA THR A 182 -7.18 -24.70 18.32
C THR A 182 -7.18 -24.01 16.97
N ARG A 183 -6.19 -24.33 16.14
CA ARG A 183 -6.12 -23.83 14.76
C ARG A 183 -7.35 -24.23 13.94
N GLU A 184 -7.88 -25.42 14.15
CA GLU A 184 -9.12 -25.86 13.51
C GLU A 184 -10.31 -25.02 13.93
N GLY A 185 -10.39 -24.65 15.22
CA GLY A 185 -11.40 -23.72 15.73
C GLY A 185 -11.31 -22.35 15.06
N GLU A 186 -10.09 -21.80 14.94
CA GLU A 186 -9.85 -20.52 14.24
C GLU A 186 -10.30 -20.57 12.77
N LEU A 187 -9.97 -21.65 12.05
CA LEU A 187 -10.36 -21.79 10.65
C LEU A 187 -11.87 -22.00 10.46
N LYS A 188 -12.53 -22.65 11.42
CA LYS A 188 -13.99 -22.79 11.42
C LYS A 188 -14.67 -21.44 11.58
N LEU A 189 -14.28 -20.66 12.59
CA LEU A 189 -14.79 -19.31 12.80
C LEU A 189 -14.49 -18.40 11.60
N TRP A 190 -13.29 -18.49 11.02
CA TRP A 190 -12.94 -17.77 9.79
C TRP A 190 -13.90 -18.10 8.64
N ASN A 191 -14.19 -19.39 8.42
CA ASN A 191 -15.08 -19.84 7.36
C ASN A 191 -16.53 -19.38 7.57
N GLU A 192 -16.99 -19.32 8.82
CA GLU A 192 -18.30 -18.75 9.16
C GLU A 192 -18.35 -17.24 8.91
N ILE A 193 -17.31 -16.49 9.30
CA ILE A 193 -17.22 -15.05 9.02
C ILE A 193 -17.20 -14.78 7.50
N LEU A 194 -16.46 -15.59 6.73
CA LEU A 194 -16.38 -15.43 5.28
C LEU A 194 -17.72 -15.77 4.59
N ASN A 195 -18.39 -16.84 5.03
CA ASN A 195 -19.58 -17.34 4.33
C ASN A 195 -20.89 -16.74 4.84
N GLU A 196 -21.03 -16.49 6.13
CA GLU A 196 -22.27 -15.98 6.73
C GLU A 196 -22.23 -14.45 6.86
N VAL A 197 -21.12 -13.91 7.41
CA VAL A 197 -20.95 -12.46 7.59
C VAL A 197 -20.47 -11.77 6.30
N LYS A 198 -20.01 -12.54 5.31
CA LYS A 198 -19.47 -12.05 4.03
C LYS A 198 -18.29 -11.09 4.19
N LEU A 199 -17.53 -11.26 5.28
CA LEU A 199 -16.36 -10.44 5.58
C LEU A 199 -15.08 -11.25 5.33
N ASN A 200 -14.21 -10.72 4.47
CA ASN A 200 -12.92 -11.35 4.23
C ASN A 200 -11.85 -10.78 5.17
N ILE A 201 -11.49 -11.56 6.18
CA ILE A 201 -10.42 -11.27 7.13
C ILE A 201 -9.33 -12.35 7.05
N SER A 202 -8.12 -12.04 7.52
CA SER A 202 -7.02 -13.01 7.53
C SER A 202 -6.93 -13.67 8.91
N PRO A 203 -7.00 -15.01 9.00
CA PRO A 203 -6.82 -15.72 10.26
C PRO A 203 -5.35 -15.66 10.71
N GLY A 204 -5.11 -15.59 12.02
CA GLY A 204 -3.80 -15.39 12.62
C GLY A 204 -2.79 -16.48 12.26
N CYS A 205 -3.25 -17.71 12.03
CA CYS A 205 -2.39 -18.79 11.56
C CYS A 205 -1.77 -18.53 10.17
N SER A 206 -2.40 -17.71 9.31
CA SER A 206 -1.83 -17.26 8.04
C SER A 206 -0.63 -16.33 8.23
N CYS A 207 -0.53 -15.69 9.40
CA CYS A 207 0.59 -14.85 9.80
C CYS A 207 1.57 -15.57 10.74
N HIS A 208 1.45 -16.89 10.87
CA HIS A 208 2.24 -17.71 11.81
C HIS A 208 2.07 -17.31 13.29
N CYS A 209 0.91 -16.77 13.67
CA CYS A 209 0.57 -16.59 15.08
C CYS A 209 0.49 -17.96 15.78
N SER A 210 1.09 -18.07 16.97
CA SER A 210 1.07 -19.30 17.78
C SER A 210 -0.23 -19.47 18.56
N GLU A 211 -0.92 -18.37 18.85
CA GLU A 211 -2.16 -18.33 19.62
C GLU A 211 -3.36 -18.29 18.67
N PRO A 212 -4.29 -19.25 18.74
CA PRO A 212 -5.50 -19.23 17.92
C PRO A 212 -6.42 -18.05 18.25
N GLY A 213 -7.27 -17.69 17.29
CA GLY A 213 -8.35 -16.73 17.49
C GLY A 213 -7.94 -15.27 17.29
N GLN A 214 -6.73 -15.05 16.77
CA GLN A 214 -6.30 -13.75 16.31
C GLN A 214 -6.66 -13.57 14.83
N TYR A 215 -7.04 -12.36 14.43
CA TYR A 215 -7.40 -12.05 13.04
C TYR A 215 -6.91 -10.67 12.62
N GLN A 216 -6.45 -10.55 11.38
CA GLN A 216 -6.13 -9.26 10.78
C GLN A 216 -7.25 -8.81 9.86
N SER A 217 -7.67 -7.55 9.99
CA SER A 217 -8.55 -6.91 9.01
C SER A 217 -7.94 -5.61 8.49
N SER A 218 -8.12 -5.34 7.18
CA SER A 218 -7.61 -4.14 6.53
C SER A 218 -8.57 -2.98 6.66
N ASN A 219 -8.15 -1.89 7.30
CA ASN A 219 -8.88 -0.64 7.53
C ASN A 219 -9.22 0.11 6.23
N SER A 220 -8.55 -0.21 5.12
CA SER A 220 -8.69 0.52 3.86
C SER A 220 -10.00 0.25 3.11
N ASP A 221 -10.72 -0.85 3.42
CA ASP A 221 -11.84 -1.33 2.60
C ASP A 221 -13.12 -1.66 3.39
N TRP A 222 -13.14 -1.41 4.71
CA TRP A 222 -14.31 -1.70 5.56
C TRP A 222 -15.60 -1.04 5.08
N ASN A 223 -15.53 0.19 4.56
CA ASN A 223 -16.72 0.89 4.06
C ASN A 223 -17.32 0.22 2.82
N ASN A 224 -16.52 -0.37 1.93
CA ASN A 224 -17.06 -1.10 0.77
C ASN A 224 -17.57 -2.48 1.17
N GLN A 225 -16.91 -3.12 2.14
CA GLN A 225 -17.34 -4.40 2.68
C GLN A 225 -18.68 -4.27 3.43
N LEU A 226 -18.93 -3.17 4.13
CA LEU A 226 -20.21 -2.93 4.83
C LEU A 226 -21.30 -2.32 3.93
N SER A 227 -20.96 -1.43 2.99
CA SER A 227 -21.97 -0.78 2.11
C SER A 227 -22.52 -1.69 1.01
N SER A 228 -21.89 -2.84 0.77
CA SER A 228 -22.38 -3.84 -0.18
C SER A 228 -23.56 -4.68 0.36
N PHE A 229 -23.94 -4.53 1.65
CA PHE A 229 -24.91 -5.42 2.30
C PHE A 229 -25.87 -4.66 3.25
N PRO A 230 -27.06 -4.23 2.76
CA PRO A 230 -28.07 -3.54 3.56
C PRO A 230 -28.66 -4.37 4.71
N ASP A 231 -28.70 -5.71 4.56
CA ASP A 231 -29.51 -6.61 5.41
C ASP A 231 -28.81 -7.14 6.68
N LEU A 232 -27.49 -6.96 6.83
CA LEU A 232 -26.76 -7.38 8.04
C LEU A 232 -27.01 -6.45 9.25
N SER A 233 -27.76 -5.36 9.06
CA SER A 233 -28.22 -4.47 10.13
C SER A 233 -29.31 -5.11 11.02
N THR A 234 -29.91 -6.22 10.59
CA THR A 234 -31.14 -6.75 11.20
C THR A 234 -30.95 -7.96 12.14
N GLU A 235 -29.90 -8.78 11.99
CA GLU A 235 -29.72 -10.01 12.79
C GLU A 235 -28.53 -9.99 13.77
N PHE A 236 -27.51 -9.16 13.54
CA PHE A 236 -26.56 -8.76 14.56
C PHE A 236 -26.92 -7.36 15.02
N ARG A 237 -27.47 -7.19 16.24
CA ARG A 237 -27.70 -5.86 16.82
C ARG A 237 -26.38 -5.14 17.11
N LEU A 238 -25.73 -4.64 16.06
CA LEU A 238 -24.97 -3.41 16.14
C LEU A 238 -26.02 -2.28 16.16
N PRO A 239 -25.99 -1.34 17.13
CA PRO A 239 -26.96 -0.26 17.20
C PRO A 239 -26.96 0.53 15.89
N GLU A 240 -28.14 0.87 15.39
CA GLU A 240 -28.39 1.55 14.10
C GLU A 240 -27.40 2.69 13.84
N PHE A 241 -26.38 2.42 13.03
CA PHE A 241 -25.49 3.45 12.51
C PHE A 241 -26.08 4.00 11.22
N THR A 242 -26.85 5.08 11.32
CA THR A 242 -27.17 5.90 10.14
C THR A 242 -25.92 6.69 9.75
N LEU A 243 -25.06 6.09 8.93
CA LEU A 243 -23.89 6.76 8.36
C LEU A 243 -24.31 7.55 7.10
N PRO A 244 -24.00 8.85 6.99
CA PRO A 244 -24.17 9.57 5.73
C PRO A 244 -23.18 9.00 4.69
N PHE A 245 -23.75 8.43 3.64
CA PHE A 245 -23.09 7.79 2.50
C PHE A 245 -22.15 8.73 1.73
N LYS A 246 -20.95 8.23 1.38
CA LYS A 246 -20.35 8.28 0.02
C LYS A 246 -19.03 7.46 -0.05
N THR A 247 -19.11 6.32 -0.76
CA THR A 247 -18.05 5.60 -1.53
C THR A 247 -16.61 5.60 -0.98
N GLY A 248 -16.18 4.51 -0.33
CA GLY A 248 -14.97 4.48 0.49
C GLY A 248 -13.67 3.91 -0.10
N GLY A 249 -13.65 3.34 -1.32
CA GLY A 249 -12.43 2.71 -1.87
C GLY A 249 -11.78 3.37 -3.09
N LEU A 250 -12.53 4.14 -3.89
CA LEU A 250 -11.99 4.85 -5.06
C LEU A 250 -11.28 6.17 -4.72
N ILE A 251 -11.46 6.66 -3.50
CA ILE A 251 -11.05 8.01 -3.08
C ILE A 251 -9.53 8.21 -3.14
N MET A 252 -8.71 7.19 -2.89
CA MET A 252 -7.24 7.35 -2.92
C MET A 252 -6.71 7.70 -4.30
N ILE A 253 -7.36 7.26 -5.38
CA ILE A 253 -6.93 7.53 -6.77
C ILE A 253 -7.63 8.80 -7.29
N GLU A 254 -8.95 8.94 -7.07
CA GLU A 254 -9.70 10.13 -7.51
C GLU A 254 -9.24 11.41 -6.80
N GLU A 255 -8.88 11.35 -5.51
CA GLU A 255 -8.34 12.51 -4.79
C GLU A 255 -6.85 12.72 -5.01
N PHE A 256 -6.07 11.68 -5.34
CA PHE A 256 -4.69 11.85 -5.83
C PHE A 256 -4.70 12.70 -7.11
N VAL A 257 -5.65 12.43 -8.02
CA VAL A 257 -5.89 13.26 -9.20
C VAL A 257 -6.38 14.65 -8.81
N SER A 258 -7.35 14.80 -7.89
CA SER A 258 -7.86 16.11 -7.45
C SER A 258 -6.82 17.00 -6.75
N LEU A 259 -5.96 16.44 -5.91
CA LEU A 259 -4.89 17.16 -5.21
C LEU A 259 -3.79 17.58 -6.18
N PHE A 260 -3.47 16.75 -7.18
CA PHE A 260 -2.50 17.06 -8.23
C PHE A 260 -3.03 18.14 -9.20
N SER A 261 -4.33 18.14 -9.51
CA SER A 261 -4.98 19.15 -10.35
C SER A 261 -5.02 20.56 -9.74
N ASN A 262 -4.89 20.69 -8.42
CA ASN A 262 -4.97 21.98 -7.72
C ASN A 262 -3.59 22.65 -7.49
N GLY A 263 -2.49 21.99 -7.86
CA GLY A 263 -1.12 22.49 -7.71
C GLY A 263 -0.44 22.66 -9.06
N HIS A 264 -0.73 23.76 -9.76
CA HIS A 264 0.03 24.32 -10.89
C HIS A 264 0.76 23.33 -11.82
N GLY A 265 -0.02 22.61 -12.62
CA GLY A 265 0.36 22.18 -13.97
C GLY A 265 -0.85 22.35 -14.85
N HIS A 266 -0.81 23.24 -15.85
CA HIS A 266 -1.89 23.34 -16.84
C HIS A 266 -1.93 22.06 -17.66
N PHE A 267 -2.70 21.08 -17.20
CA PHE A 267 -3.30 20.08 -18.07
C PHE A 267 -4.66 20.65 -18.47
N ASP A 268 -4.79 20.94 -19.76
CA ASP A 268 -6.02 21.43 -20.37
C ASP A 268 -7.17 20.41 -20.12
N GLU A 269 -8.40 20.90 -20.01
CA GLU A 269 -9.60 20.25 -19.42
C GLU A 269 -10.09 18.92 -20.06
N THR A 270 -9.27 18.22 -20.84
CA THR A 270 -9.73 17.13 -21.72
C THR A 270 -9.14 15.75 -21.40
N SER A 271 -8.42 15.61 -20.28
CA SER A 271 -7.94 14.31 -19.78
C SER A 271 -9.02 13.62 -18.94
N GLN A 272 -9.64 12.56 -19.46
CA GLN A 272 -10.61 11.76 -18.70
C GLN A 272 -10.00 10.42 -18.27
N PHE A 273 -9.97 10.19 -16.96
CA PHE A 273 -9.66 8.88 -16.38
C PHE A 273 -10.97 8.11 -16.21
N GLY A 274 -11.01 6.88 -16.73
CA GLY A 274 -12.19 6.02 -16.66
C GLY A 274 -11.83 4.61 -16.23
N VAL A 275 -12.75 3.99 -15.49
CA VAL A 275 -12.69 2.57 -15.12
C VAL A 275 -13.89 1.91 -15.76
N ARG A 276 -13.67 0.89 -16.61
CA ARG A 276 -14.76 0.15 -17.25
C ARG A 276 -14.74 -1.29 -16.75
N PHE A 277 -15.91 -1.77 -16.35
CA PHE A 277 -16.13 -3.18 -16.05
C PHE A 277 -16.44 -3.91 -17.36
N GLN A 278 -15.64 -4.91 -17.70
CA GLN A 278 -15.86 -5.75 -18.87
C GLN A 278 -15.74 -7.21 -18.46
N GLY A 279 -16.88 -7.91 -18.33
CA GLY A 279 -16.92 -9.27 -17.78
C GLY A 279 -16.41 -9.33 -16.33
N ASN A 280 -15.59 -10.34 -16.00
CA ASN A 280 -15.03 -10.56 -14.66
C ASN A 280 -13.72 -9.78 -14.40
N GLY A 281 -13.33 -8.85 -15.28
CA GLY A 281 -12.10 -8.06 -15.15
C GLY A 281 -12.36 -6.57 -15.01
N ILE A 282 -11.45 -5.87 -14.33
CA ILE A 282 -11.42 -4.40 -14.23
C ILE A 282 -10.38 -3.88 -15.22
N GLN A 283 -10.80 -3.00 -16.14
CA GLN A 283 -9.91 -2.32 -17.07
C GLN A 283 -9.87 -0.83 -16.73
N ALA A 284 -8.68 -0.35 -16.37
CA ALA A 284 -8.41 1.08 -16.23
C ALA A 284 -7.88 1.61 -17.56
N TYR A 285 -8.39 2.77 -18.00
CA TYR A 285 -7.88 3.46 -19.19
C TYR A 285 -7.69 4.95 -18.92
N VAL A 286 -6.73 5.53 -19.64
CA VAL A 286 -6.47 6.96 -19.68
C VAL A 286 -6.85 7.46 -21.06
N ARG A 287 -7.84 8.35 -21.14
CA ARG A 287 -8.28 8.95 -22.40
C ARG A 287 -7.62 10.31 -22.55
N ILE A 288 -6.77 10.44 -23.56
CA ILE A 288 -6.11 11.69 -23.92
C ILE A 288 -6.77 12.21 -25.20
N GLN A 289 -7.48 13.33 -25.09
CA GLN A 289 -8.03 14.05 -26.23
C GLN A 289 -6.97 15.01 -26.76
N LEU A 290 -6.45 14.73 -27.95
CA LEU A 290 -5.51 15.63 -28.61
C LEU A 290 -6.27 16.67 -29.43
N ASN A 291 -5.82 17.92 -29.38
CA ASN A 291 -6.39 18.98 -30.21
C ASN A 291 -6.02 18.74 -31.69
N PRO A 292 -6.95 18.85 -32.66
CA PRO A 292 -6.80 18.12 -33.92
C PRO A 292 -5.84 18.75 -34.95
N PHE A 293 -5.14 19.85 -34.68
CA PHE A 293 -4.46 20.59 -35.76
C PHE A 293 -2.99 20.97 -35.54
N GLU A 294 -2.45 21.01 -34.32
CA GLU A 294 -1.04 21.38 -34.11
C GLU A 294 -0.18 20.18 -33.63
N ASP A 295 -0.69 19.37 -32.69
CA ASP A 295 0.11 18.27 -32.09
C ASP A 295 0.28 17.04 -33.00
N ILE A 296 -0.63 16.83 -33.95
CA ILE A 296 -0.62 15.67 -34.84
C ILE A 296 0.45 15.82 -35.93
N ILE A 297 0.68 17.03 -36.44
CA ILE A 297 1.72 17.29 -37.45
C ILE A 297 3.10 17.15 -36.81
N GLU A 298 3.27 17.67 -35.58
CA GLU A 298 4.53 17.56 -34.86
C GLU A 298 4.87 16.11 -34.50
N LEU A 299 3.88 15.30 -34.09
CA LEU A 299 4.06 13.87 -33.81
C LEU A 299 4.31 13.05 -35.09
N ILE A 300 3.63 13.35 -36.20
CA ILE A 300 3.84 12.67 -37.49
C ILE A 300 5.23 13.01 -38.06
N ASP A 301 5.68 14.26 -37.98
CA ASP A 301 7.01 14.66 -38.45
C ASP A 301 8.13 14.06 -37.59
N LYS A 302 7.91 13.89 -36.27
CA LYS A 302 8.87 13.23 -35.37
C LYS A 302 8.97 11.72 -35.65
N VAL A 303 7.83 11.05 -35.84
CA VAL A 303 7.78 9.61 -36.19
C VAL A 303 8.36 9.35 -37.58
N ARG A 304 8.15 10.27 -38.54
CA ARG A 304 8.67 10.15 -39.90
C ARG A 304 10.18 10.43 -40.01
N ASN A 305 10.72 11.28 -39.14
CA ASN A 305 12.16 11.59 -39.09
C ASN A 305 12.99 10.59 -38.26
N GLU A 306 12.40 9.86 -37.30
CA GLU A 306 13.13 8.95 -36.41
C GLU A 306 13.02 7.46 -36.76
N GLY A 307 12.37 7.09 -37.87
CA GLY A 307 12.47 5.75 -38.45
C GLY A 307 11.99 4.59 -37.55
N ALA A 308 11.15 4.86 -36.54
CA ALA A 308 10.67 3.85 -35.60
C ALA A 308 9.39 3.16 -36.11
N THR A 309 9.50 1.90 -36.52
CA THR A 309 8.36 1.02 -36.78
C THR A 309 7.80 0.49 -35.45
N ILE A 310 6.60 0.94 -35.05
CA ILE A 310 5.86 0.40 -33.89
C ILE A 310 4.99 -0.80 -34.35
N PRO A 311 5.04 -1.97 -33.68
CA PRO A 311 4.20 -3.12 -34.02
C PRO A 311 2.71 -2.84 -33.81
N ARG A 312 1.87 -3.19 -34.80
CA ARG A 312 0.43 -2.92 -34.88
C ARG A 312 -0.47 -3.64 -33.84
N SER A 313 0.06 -4.43 -32.92
CA SER A 313 -0.76 -5.35 -32.12
C SER A 313 -1.30 -4.82 -30.77
N GLN A 314 -0.98 -3.59 -30.36
CA GLN A 314 -1.52 -3.00 -29.12
C GLN A 314 -1.90 -1.51 -29.21
N THR A 315 -2.15 -1.00 -30.42
CA THR A 315 -2.65 0.37 -30.61
C THR A 315 -3.86 0.32 -31.53
N SER A 316 -5.05 0.61 -31.01
CA SER A 316 -6.24 0.81 -31.85
C SER A 316 -6.61 2.30 -31.88
N ILE A 317 -6.52 2.90 -33.06
CA ILE A 317 -7.04 4.24 -33.32
C ILE A 317 -8.51 4.04 -33.72
N ARG A 318 -9.45 4.64 -32.96
CA ARG A 318 -10.86 4.69 -33.34
C ARG A 318 -11.29 6.15 -33.45
N SER A 319 -12.02 6.47 -34.52
CA SER A 319 -12.64 7.78 -34.73
C SER A 319 -14.12 7.69 -34.39
N GLU A 320 -14.56 8.39 -33.36
CA GLU A 320 -15.96 8.78 -33.18
C GLU A 320 -16.04 10.30 -33.30
N GLY A 321 -16.59 10.81 -34.39
CA GLY A 321 -16.62 12.25 -34.69
C GLY A 321 -15.27 12.82 -35.16
N SER A 322 -15.15 14.16 -35.12
CA SER A 322 -14.10 14.96 -35.75
C SER A 322 -12.78 15.09 -34.96
N SER A 323 -12.48 14.18 -34.03
CA SER A 323 -11.20 14.21 -33.27
C SER A 323 -10.63 12.79 -33.06
N PRO A 324 -9.32 12.57 -33.30
CA PRO A 324 -8.66 11.30 -33.02
C PRO A 324 -8.28 11.19 -31.54
N PHE A 325 -8.32 9.97 -30.98
CA PHE A 325 -7.94 9.68 -29.59
C PHE A 325 -7.10 8.42 -29.50
N PHE A 326 -6.25 8.34 -28.47
CA PHE A 326 -5.43 7.18 -28.15
C PHE A 326 -5.96 6.47 -26.90
N GLU A 327 -6.00 5.14 -26.94
CA GLU A 327 -6.46 4.28 -25.85
C GLU A 327 -5.36 3.26 -25.52
N PHE A 328 -4.95 3.22 -24.24
CA PHE A 328 -3.98 2.25 -23.73
C PHE A 328 -4.67 1.35 -22.72
N SER A 329 -4.52 0.03 -22.90
CA SER A 329 -5.10 -0.97 -22.00
C SER A 329 -4.04 -1.93 -21.48
N SER A 330 -4.00 -2.16 -20.17
CA SER A 330 -3.37 -3.33 -19.56
C SER A 330 -4.47 -4.19 -18.92
N MET A 331 -4.63 -5.43 -19.40
CA MET A 331 -5.47 -6.41 -18.69
C MET A 331 -4.71 -6.93 -17.47
N LEU A 332 -5.34 -6.84 -16.30
CA LEU A 332 -4.94 -7.64 -15.15
C LEU A 332 -5.78 -8.93 -15.23
N GLU A 333 -5.16 -10.00 -15.73
CA GLU A 333 -5.76 -11.33 -15.69
C GLU A 333 -5.67 -11.87 -14.26
N GLY A 334 -6.81 -12.34 -13.73
CA GLY A 334 -6.94 -13.00 -12.44
C GLY A 334 -6.99 -14.51 -12.58
#